data_AF-A0A7C3S3W5-F1
#
_entry.id   AF-A0A7C3S3W5-F1
#
_cell.length_a   1.000
_cell.length_b   1.000
_cell.length_c   1.000
_cell.angle_alpha   90.00
_cell.angle_beta   90.00
_cell.angle_gamma   90.00
#
_symmetry.space_group_name_H-M   'P 1'
#
loop_
_entity.id
_entity.type
_entity.pdbx_description
1 polymer ?
#
loop_
_entity_poly.entity_id
_entity_poly.type
_entity_poly.pdbx_seq_one_letter_code
_entity_poly.pdbx_strand_id
1 'polypeptide(L)'
;MELISRSYERFVALCKARGVDPALPVAVRPLNPDDAIGANADPQLAIKKGKERVIEATFCDARGQAFTDQPTSYQGALKDVLSLDLELTPNRAIFVATLNAVLRFLGVAAGTVHCKDDAPTRCGPEVAQAVAARFGRARLALIGLQPALLGGLVRQFGPEMVCALDLNPDNVGTTVHGVPIWDGVMDLGRAAAWCDVGIATGSSVVNGTADGILDLFGDAGKPLIFFGNTIAGVAALLELDRICPFGR
;
A
#
# COMPACT_ATOMS: atom_id res chain seq x y z
N MET A 1 -12.41 -11.41 0.67
CA MET A 1 -12.72 -9.97 0.55
C MET A 1 -13.46 -9.47 1.79
N GLU A 2 -12.96 -9.78 2.99
CA GLU A 2 -13.57 -9.28 4.22
C GLU A 2 -13.11 -7.84 4.49
N LEU A 3 -11.83 -7.57 4.28
CA LEU A 3 -11.18 -6.28 4.56
C LEU A 3 -11.81 -5.12 3.79
N ILE A 4 -12.03 -5.31 2.48
CA ILE A 4 -12.58 -4.27 1.62
C ILE A 4 -14.05 -3.99 1.94
N SER A 5 -14.84 -5.03 2.23
CA SER A 5 -16.24 -4.91 2.63
C SER A 5 -16.38 -4.19 3.98
N ARG A 6 -15.56 -4.55 4.97
CA ARG A 6 -15.51 -3.84 6.26
C ARG A 6 -15.09 -2.38 6.10
N SER A 7 -14.10 -2.13 5.23
CA SER A 7 -13.68 -0.76 4.91
C SER A 7 -14.80 0.04 4.27
N TYR A 8 -15.55 -0.58 3.34
CA TYR A 8 -16.71 0.02 2.68
C TYR A 8 -17.80 0.40 3.69
N GLU A 9 -18.19 -0.53 4.57
CA GLU A 9 -19.22 -0.27 5.58
C GLU A 9 -18.84 0.88 6.51
N ARG A 10 -17.59 0.88 7.02
CA ARG A 10 -17.06 1.95 7.88
C ARG A 10 -16.98 3.28 7.15
N PHE A 11 -16.57 3.26 5.88
CA PHE A 11 -16.48 4.44 5.03
C PHE A 11 -17.86 5.07 4.80
N VAL A 12 -18.86 4.27 4.41
CA VAL A 12 -20.23 4.74 4.17
C VAL A 12 -20.84 5.30 5.46
N ALA A 13 -20.68 4.59 6.58
CA ALA A 13 -21.17 5.06 7.88
C ALA A 13 -20.54 6.40 8.28
N LEU A 14 -19.22 6.55 8.10
CA LEU A 14 -18.50 7.77 8.41
C LEU A 14 -18.93 8.93 7.49
N CYS A 15 -19.02 8.71 6.18
CA CYS A 15 -19.51 9.72 5.23
C CYS A 15 -20.90 10.22 5.61
N LYS A 16 -21.82 9.32 5.97
CA LYS A 16 -23.15 9.67 6.45
C LYS A 16 -23.09 10.48 7.75
N ALA A 17 -22.28 10.04 8.73
CA ALA A 17 -22.14 10.72 10.02
C ALA A 17 -21.53 12.13 9.90
N ARG A 18 -20.64 12.33 8.91
CA ARG A 18 -19.99 13.62 8.64
C ARG A 18 -20.76 14.48 7.62
N GLY A 19 -21.90 14.02 7.12
CA GLY A 19 -22.70 14.76 6.14
C GLY A 19 -22.02 14.96 4.79
N VAL A 20 -21.17 14.02 4.37
CA VAL A 20 -20.56 14.04 3.03
C VAL A 20 -21.67 13.86 2.00
N ASP A 21 -21.84 14.85 1.12
CA ASP A 21 -22.81 14.77 0.03
C ASP A 21 -22.35 13.71 -1.00
N PRO A 22 -23.10 12.60 -1.18
CA PRO A 22 -22.72 11.54 -2.09
C PRO A 22 -22.89 11.93 -3.57
N ALA A 23 -23.48 13.09 -3.88
CA ALA A 23 -23.54 13.64 -5.24
C ALA A 23 -22.26 14.41 -5.63
N LEU A 24 -21.34 14.66 -4.70
CA LEU A 24 -20.11 15.39 -4.98
C LEU A 24 -19.24 14.65 -6.00
N PRO A 25 -18.57 15.39 -6.91
CA PRO A 25 -17.79 14.81 -7.98
C PRO A 25 -16.51 14.15 -7.46
N VAL A 26 -16.20 13.00 -8.06
CA VAL A 26 -14.94 12.29 -7.95
C VAL A 26 -14.34 12.18 -9.35
N ALA A 27 -13.06 12.50 -9.48
CA ALA A 27 -12.30 12.25 -10.69
C ALA A 27 -11.08 11.40 -10.36
N VAL A 28 -10.90 10.30 -11.08
CA VAL A 28 -9.75 9.41 -10.96
C VAL A 28 -9.01 9.36 -12.29
N ARG A 29 -7.69 9.49 -12.23
CA ARG A 29 -6.84 9.38 -13.42
C ARG A 29 -5.57 8.57 -13.11
N PRO A 30 -5.05 7.81 -14.08
CA PRO A 30 -3.67 7.35 -14.05
C PRO A 30 -2.70 8.54 -14.02
N LEU A 31 -1.69 8.44 -13.18
CA LEU A 31 -0.58 9.38 -13.16
C LEU A 31 0.50 8.97 -14.16
N ASN A 32 1.10 9.95 -14.83
CA ASN A 32 2.39 9.73 -15.48
C ASN A 32 3.49 9.61 -14.40
N PRO A 33 4.67 9.08 -14.73
CA PRO A 33 5.72 8.88 -13.73
C PRO A 33 6.15 10.15 -12.97
N ASP A 34 6.22 11.30 -13.63
CA ASP A 34 6.63 12.56 -12.99
C ASP A 34 5.56 13.09 -12.01
N ASP A 35 4.29 12.91 -12.36
CA ASP A 35 3.16 13.19 -11.48
C ASP A 35 3.16 12.26 -10.26
N ALA A 36 3.48 10.98 -10.47
CA ALA A 36 3.42 9.94 -9.45
C ALA A 36 4.58 10.06 -8.43
N ILE A 37 5.81 10.20 -8.91
CA ILE A 37 7.00 10.15 -8.05
C ILE A 37 7.91 11.39 -8.15
N GLY A 38 7.59 12.37 -8.99
CA GLY A 38 8.35 13.62 -9.12
C GLY A 38 9.31 13.60 -10.32
N ALA A 39 9.47 14.76 -10.96
CA ALA A 39 10.32 14.91 -12.14
C ALA A 39 11.79 14.61 -11.82
N ASN A 40 12.26 14.92 -10.62
CA ASN A 40 13.65 14.76 -10.20
C ASN A 40 13.93 13.43 -9.49
N ALA A 41 12.95 12.52 -9.43
CA ALA A 41 13.15 11.20 -8.84
C ALA A 41 14.11 10.35 -9.67
N ASP A 42 14.82 9.45 -8.99
CA ASP A 42 15.78 8.53 -9.61
C ASP A 42 15.12 7.75 -10.77
N PRO A 43 15.66 7.85 -12.02
CA PRO A 43 15.11 7.16 -13.18
C PRO A 43 15.14 5.63 -13.07
N GLN A 44 15.89 5.08 -12.11
CA GLN A 44 15.95 3.63 -11.87
C GLN A 44 14.74 3.09 -11.11
N LEU A 45 13.93 3.95 -10.48
CA LEU A 45 12.74 3.55 -9.72
C LEU A 45 11.68 2.88 -10.61
N ALA A 46 10.97 1.89 -10.06
CA ALA A 46 9.98 1.10 -10.79
C ALA A 46 8.86 1.96 -11.41
N ILE A 47 8.41 2.99 -10.69
CA ILE A 47 7.42 3.96 -11.19
C ILE A 47 7.96 4.76 -12.39
N LYS A 48 9.22 5.20 -12.34
CA LYS A 48 9.89 5.90 -13.46
C LYS A 48 9.99 5.03 -14.70
N LYS A 49 10.23 3.73 -14.51
CA LYS A 49 10.25 2.72 -15.59
C LYS A 49 8.85 2.27 -16.05
N GLY A 50 7.78 2.77 -15.43
CA GLY A 50 6.40 2.41 -15.75
C GLY A 50 6.01 0.99 -15.32
N LYS A 51 6.84 0.30 -14.53
CA LYS A 51 6.57 -1.05 -14.01
C LYS A 51 5.54 -1.03 -12.88
N GLU A 52 5.48 0.07 -12.15
CA GLU A 52 4.46 0.34 -11.14
C GLU A 52 3.61 1.52 -11.60
N ARG A 53 2.29 1.42 -11.45
CA ARG A 53 1.34 2.44 -11.89
C ARG A 53 0.50 2.90 -10.72
N VAL A 54 0.27 4.22 -10.68
CA VAL A 54 -0.50 4.89 -9.63
C VAL A 54 -1.68 5.59 -10.29
N ILE A 55 -2.85 5.47 -9.68
CA ILE A 55 -4.00 6.31 -9.98
C ILE A 55 -4.22 7.29 -8.83
N GLU A 56 -4.73 8.47 -9.15
CA GLU A 56 -5.07 9.52 -8.20
C GLU A 56 -6.55 9.88 -8.33
N ALA A 57 -7.26 9.80 -7.21
CA ALA A 57 -8.58 10.37 -7.04
C ALA A 57 -8.48 11.77 -6.46
N THR A 58 -9.28 12.69 -7.00
CA THR A 58 -9.54 14.00 -6.43
C THR A 58 -10.98 14.04 -5.94
N PHE A 59 -11.16 14.49 -4.70
CA PHE A 59 -12.46 14.77 -4.09
C PHE A 59 -12.36 16.10 -3.36
N CYS A 60 -13.15 17.09 -3.78
CA CYS A 60 -12.97 18.49 -3.39
C CYS A 60 -11.51 18.94 -3.66
N ASP A 61 -10.79 19.44 -2.66
CA ASP A 61 -9.39 19.86 -2.70
C ASP A 61 -8.41 18.76 -2.21
N ALA A 62 -8.93 17.60 -1.81
CA ALA A 62 -8.14 16.49 -1.32
C ALA A 62 -7.79 15.48 -2.42
N ARG A 63 -6.67 14.79 -2.22
CA ARG A 63 -6.15 13.76 -3.12
C ARG A 63 -5.88 12.46 -2.38
N GLY A 64 -6.19 11.35 -3.03
CA GLY A 64 -5.90 10.00 -2.57
C GLY A 64 -5.41 9.16 -3.72
N GLN A 65 -4.39 8.34 -3.47
CA GLN A 65 -3.77 7.53 -4.50
C GLN A 65 -3.86 6.05 -4.18
N ALA A 66 -3.79 5.24 -5.23
CA ALA A 66 -3.70 3.79 -5.14
C ALA A 66 -2.75 3.24 -6.21
N PHE A 67 -1.89 2.32 -5.82
CA PHE A 67 -1.11 1.51 -6.76
C PHE A 67 -1.99 0.40 -7.33
N THR A 68 -1.87 0.15 -8.63
CA THR A 68 -2.61 -0.90 -9.34
C THR A 68 -1.88 -1.32 -10.61
N ASP A 69 -2.05 -2.57 -11.01
CA ASP A 69 -1.64 -3.12 -12.30
C ASP A 69 -2.65 -2.83 -13.42
N GLN A 70 -3.87 -2.39 -13.08
CA GLN A 70 -4.97 -2.10 -14.01
C GLN A 70 -5.43 -0.63 -13.89
N PRO A 71 -4.55 0.33 -14.23
CA PRO A 71 -4.85 1.75 -14.07
C PRO A 71 -6.02 2.18 -14.97
N THR A 72 -7.08 2.68 -14.34
CA THR A 72 -8.33 3.06 -15.01
C THR A 72 -8.72 4.49 -14.62
N SER A 73 -9.23 5.25 -15.59
CA SER A 73 -9.79 6.58 -15.35
C SER A 73 -11.27 6.49 -14.98
N TYR A 74 -11.75 7.42 -14.16
CA TYR A 74 -13.15 7.53 -13.77
C TYR A 74 -13.54 9.00 -13.58
N GLN A 75 -14.78 9.34 -13.91
CA GLN A 75 -15.37 10.63 -13.58
C GLN A 75 -16.86 10.44 -13.31
N GLY A 76 -17.33 10.88 -12.14
CA GLY A 76 -18.73 10.71 -11.73
C GLY A 76 -18.95 11.17 -10.29
N ALA A 77 -20.05 10.75 -9.68
CA ALA A 77 -20.36 11.11 -8.30
C ALA A 77 -19.84 10.05 -7.31
N LEU A 78 -19.59 10.46 -6.06
CA LEU A 78 -19.17 9.55 -5.00
C LEU A 78 -20.11 8.34 -4.83
N LYS A 79 -21.44 8.55 -4.93
CA LYS A 79 -22.44 7.46 -4.86
C LYS A 79 -22.23 6.37 -5.92
N ASP A 80 -21.74 6.74 -7.10
CA ASP A 80 -21.58 5.79 -8.20
C ASP A 80 -20.31 4.96 -7.97
N VAL A 81 -19.26 5.57 -7.39
CA VAL A 81 -18.07 4.84 -6.89
C VAL A 81 -18.47 3.82 -5.81
N LEU A 82 -19.39 4.18 -4.91
CA LEU A 82 -19.90 3.27 -3.87
C LEU A 82 -20.74 2.12 -4.44
N SER A 83 -21.20 2.23 -5.69
CA SER A 83 -21.98 1.18 -6.37
C SER A 83 -21.14 0.24 -7.25
N LEU A 84 -19.83 0.47 -7.33
CA LEU A 84 -18.95 -0.36 -8.15
C LEU A 84 -18.88 -1.80 -7.62
N ASP A 85 -18.79 -2.75 -8.54
CA ASP A 85 -18.48 -4.14 -8.21
C ASP A 85 -17.02 -4.26 -7.77
N LEU A 86 -16.81 -4.41 -6.45
CA LEU A 86 -15.48 -4.47 -5.85
C LEU A 86 -14.79 -5.84 -6.03
N GLU A 87 -15.42 -6.83 -6.66
CA GLU A 87 -14.75 -8.07 -7.07
C GLU A 87 -13.72 -7.81 -8.18
N LEU A 88 -13.90 -6.71 -8.94
CA LEU A 88 -12.99 -6.30 -10.00
C LEU A 88 -11.84 -5.43 -9.47
N THR A 89 -10.59 -5.83 -9.73
CA THR A 89 -9.37 -5.07 -9.40
C THR A 89 -9.42 -3.58 -9.81
N PRO A 90 -9.80 -3.21 -11.05
CA PRO A 90 -9.85 -1.79 -11.43
C PRO A 90 -10.86 -0.99 -10.60
N ASN A 91 -11.99 -1.61 -10.23
CA ASN A 91 -13.00 -0.98 -9.37
C ASN A 91 -12.49 -0.83 -7.94
N ARG A 92 -11.79 -1.83 -7.38
CA ARG A 92 -11.12 -1.68 -6.07
C ARG A 92 -10.10 -0.56 -6.09
N ALA A 93 -9.33 -0.43 -7.18
CA ALA A 93 -8.36 0.66 -7.29
C ALA A 93 -9.06 2.03 -7.23
N ILE A 94 -10.12 2.24 -8.03
CA ILE A 94 -10.92 3.47 -8.05
C ILE A 94 -11.51 3.74 -6.65
N PHE A 95 -12.12 2.72 -6.04
CA PHE A 95 -12.71 2.83 -4.71
C PHE A 95 -11.67 3.20 -3.65
N VAL A 96 -10.52 2.50 -3.60
CA VAL A 96 -9.46 2.75 -2.62
C VAL A 96 -8.84 4.15 -2.80
N ALA A 97 -8.58 4.58 -4.03
CA ALA A 97 -8.09 5.94 -4.29
C ALA A 97 -9.10 7.00 -3.83
N THR A 98 -10.39 6.77 -4.11
CA THR A 98 -11.50 7.66 -3.69
C THR A 98 -11.64 7.70 -2.17
N LEU A 99 -11.63 6.54 -1.52
CA LEU A 99 -11.67 6.40 -0.07
C LEU A 99 -10.50 7.18 0.57
N ASN A 100 -9.29 7.03 0.03
CA ASN A 100 -8.13 7.80 0.46
C ASN A 100 -8.33 9.32 0.31
N ALA A 101 -8.92 9.78 -0.80
CA ALA A 101 -9.16 11.21 -1.04
C ALA A 101 -10.19 11.78 -0.06
N VAL A 102 -11.31 11.08 0.12
CA VAL A 102 -12.40 11.50 1.02
C VAL A 102 -11.95 11.46 2.48
N LEU A 103 -11.24 10.42 2.92
CA LEU A 103 -10.76 10.37 4.31
C LEU A 103 -9.68 11.40 4.60
N ARG A 104 -8.88 11.80 3.60
CA ARG A 104 -8.00 12.95 3.73
C ARG A 104 -8.78 14.25 3.86
N PHE A 105 -9.79 14.47 3.02
CA PHE A 105 -10.67 15.64 3.12
C PHE A 105 -11.30 15.76 4.51
N LEU A 106 -11.72 14.63 5.10
CA LEU A 106 -12.30 14.58 6.45
C LEU A 106 -11.28 14.67 7.59
N GLY A 107 -9.97 14.73 7.29
CA GLY A 107 -8.89 14.75 8.28
C GLY A 107 -8.71 13.43 9.05
N VAL A 108 -9.21 12.31 8.51
CA VAL A 108 -9.14 10.97 9.14
C VAL A 108 -7.89 10.21 8.71
N ALA A 109 -7.46 10.38 7.45
CA ALA A 109 -6.28 9.72 6.91
C ALA A 109 -5.24 10.75 6.45
N ALA A 110 -3.96 10.43 6.66
CA ALA A 110 -2.81 11.19 6.18
C ALA A 110 -1.86 10.28 5.38
N GLY A 111 -0.97 10.88 4.59
CA GLY A 111 -0.05 10.13 3.74
C GLY A 111 -0.77 9.32 2.67
N THR A 112 -1.81 9.90 2.08
CA THR A 112 -2.66 9.29 1.03
C THR A 112 -2.08 9.54 -0.37
N VAL A 113 -1.14 10.47 -0.49
CA VAL A 113 -0.39 10.77 -1.71
C VAL A 113 1.05 10.26 -1.57
N HIS A 114 1.59 9.68 -2.62
CA HIS A 114 2.94 9.13 -2.61
C HIS A 114 4.00 10.23 -2.42
N CYS A 115 5.13 9.85 -1.81
CA CYS A 115 6.30 10.71 -1.69
C CYS A 115 6.92 11.01 -3.08
N LYS A 116 7.66 12.12 -3.19
CA LYS A 116 8.26 12.57 -4.46
C LYS A 116 9.77 12.78 -4.35
N ASP A 117 10.40 12.81 -5.53
CA ASP A 117 11.78 13.17 -5.79
C ASP A 117 12.77 12.30 -5.00
N ASP A 118 13.50 12.86 -4.03
CA ASP A 118 14.50 12.14 -3.23
C ASP A 118 13.88 11.33 -2.08
N ALA A 119 12.69 11.71 -1.61
CA ALA A 119 12.04 11.10 -0.45
C ALA A 119 11.85 9.57 -0.53
N PRO A 120 11.49 8.95 -1.68
CA PRO A 120 11.42 7.49 -1.81
C PRO A 120 12.71 6.78 -1.41
N THR A 121 13.88 7.37 -1.69
CA THR A 121 15.19 6.77 -1.37
C THR A 121 15.49 6.74 0.13
N ARG A 122 14.83 7.63 0.89
CA ARG A 122 14.95 7.76 2.34
C ARG A 122 13.97 6.89 3.11
N CYS A 123 12.97 6.32 2.43
CA CYS A 123 11.93 5.48 3.04
C CYS A 123 12.52 4.25 3.75
N GLY A 124 13.46 3.55 3.11
CA GLY A 124 14.04 2.32 3.67
C GLY A 124 14.72 2.50 5.02
N PRO A 125 15.70 3.42 5.17
CA PRO A 125 16.33 3.70 6.46
C PRO A 125 15.33 4.09 7.55
N GLU A 126 14.35 4.95 7.25
CA GLU A 126 13.38 5.44 8.23
C GLU A 126 12.45 4.31 8.72
N VAL A 127 11.95 3.49 7.80
CA VAL A 127 11.12 2.33 8.15
C VAL A 127 11.93 1.31 8.95
N ALA A 128 13.17 1.03 8.53
CA ALA A 128 14.03 0.08 9.24
C ALA A 128 14.33 0.53 10.67
N GLN A 129 14.60 1.83 10.87
CA GLN A 129 14.79 2.42 12.19
C GLN A 129 13.53 2.29 13.05
N ALA A 130 12.35 2.61 12.50
CA ALA A 130 11.09 2.49 13.21
C ALA A 130 10.77 1.04 13.61
N VAL A 131 11.03 0.08 12.73
CA VAL A 131 10.85 -1.36 13.02
C VAL A 131 11.83 -1.80 14.11
N ALA A 132 13.11 -1.41 14.02
CA ALA A 132 14.12 -1.76 15.02
C ALA A 132 13.79 -1.16 16.40
N ALA A 133 13.29 0.07 16.44
CA ALA A 133 12.86 0.72 17.68
C ALA A 133 11.69 0.01 18.35
N ARG A 134 10.79 -0.59 17.55
CA ARG A 134 9.58 -1.27 18.04
C ARG A 134 9.81 -2.73 18.43
N PHE A 135 10.63 -3.46 17.68
CA PHE A 135 10.76 -4.92 17.82
C PHE A 135 12.18 -5.38 18.14
N GLY A 136 13.16 -4.48 18.25
CA GLY A 136 14.56 -4.84 18.45
C GLY A 136 15.12 -5.63 17.27
N ARG A 137 15.93 -6.66 17.55
CA ARG A 137 16.45 -7.58 16.52
C ARG A 137 15.41 -8.68 16.26
N ALA A 138 14.80 -8.67 15.09
CA ALA A 138 13.73 -9.58 14.68
C ALA A 138 13.94 -10.06 13.24
N ARG A 139 13.46 -11.27 12.92
CA ARG A 139 13.37 -11.75 11.53
C ARG A 139 12.18 -11.09 10.84
N LEU A 140 12.40 -10.53 9.65
CA LEU A 140 11.41 -9.73 8.94
C LEU A 140 11.01 -10.42 7.63
N ALA A 141 9.71 -10.51 7.38
CA ALA A 141 9.18 -10.87 6.06
C ALA A 141 8.65 -9.62 5.34
N LEU A 142 9.31 -9.20 4.27
CA LEU A 142 8.84 -8.15 3.38
C LEU A 142 7.93 -8.75 2.30
N ILE A 143 6.63 -8.45 2.35
CA ILE A 143 5.61 -8.97 1.43
C ILE A 143 5.27 -7.89 0.41
N GLY A 144 5.68 -8.09 -0.84
CA GLY A 144 5.70 -7.07 -1.90
C GLY A 144 7.06 -6.38 -1.93
N LEU A 145 7.84 -6.65 -2.97
CA LEU A 145 9.20 -6.15 -3.09
C LEU A 145 9.20 -4.65 -3.36
N GLN A 146 9.67 -3.88 -2.38
CA GLN A 146 10.12 -2.51 -2.58
C GLN A 146 11.64 -2.46 -2.34
N PRO A 147 12.48 -2.38 -3.40
CA PRO A 147 13.93 -2.43 -3.29
C PRO A 147 14.56 -1.45 -2.29
N ALA A 148 14.11 -0.19 -2.27
CA ALA A 148 14.64 0.81 -1.35
C ALA A 148 14.34 0.45 0.11
N LEU A 149 13.15 -0.11 0.37
CA LEU A 149 12.75 -0.60 1.68
C LEU A 149 13.57 -1.83 2.08
N LEU A 150 13.66 -2.83 1.20
CA LEU A 150 14.48 -4.02 1.42
C LEU A 150 15.92 -3.65 1.75
N GLY A 151 16.53 -2.73 0.99
CA GLY A 151 17.90 -2.27 1.25
C GLY A 151 18.05 -1.58 2.61
N GLY A 152 17.05 -0.83 3.07
CA GLY A 152 17.01 -0.27 4.42
C GLY A 152 16.98 -1.36 5.50
N LEU A 153 16.07 -2.32 5.37
CA LEU A 153 15.93 -3.45 6.29
C LEU A 153 17.21 -4.29 6.35
N VAL A 154 17.77 -4.67 5.20
CA VAL A 154 19.02 -5.45 5.13
C VAL A 154 20.18 -4.71 5.78
N ARG A 155 20.33 -3.40 5.55
CA ARG A 155 21.40 -2.61 6.19
C ARG A 155 21.26 -2.56 7.72
N GLN A 156 20.03 -2.53 8.23
CA GLN A 156 19.76 -2.41 9.66
C GLN A 156 19.81 -3.76 10.39
N PHE A 157 19.31 -4.83 9.79
CA PHE A 157 19.11 -6.13 10.45
C PHE A 157 20.09 -7.22 10.01
N GLY A 158 20.66 -7.09 8.80
CA GLY A 158 21.43 -8.13 8.12
C GLY A 158 20.57 -8.94 7.14
N PRO A 159 21.13 -9.38 5.99
CA PRO A 159 20.38 -10.13 4.98
C PRO A 159 19.88 -11.49 5.49
N GLU A 160 20.51 -12.07 6.50
CA GLU A 160 20.09 -13.32 7.14
C GLU A 160 18.83 -13.17 8.00
N MET A 161 18.48 -11.93 8.36
CA MET A 161 17.31 -11.59 9.18
C MET A 161 16.13 -11.08 8.35
N VAL A 162 16.24 -11.06 7.02
CA VAL A 162 15.18 -10.56 6.14
C VAL A 162 14.89 -11.57 5.03
N CYS A 163 13.64 -11.94 4.84
CA CYS A 163 13.15 -12.56 3.61
C CYS A 163 12.22 -11.60 2.88
N ALA A 164 12.11 -11.75 1.56
CA ALA A 164 11.26 -10.92 0.73
C ALA A 164 10.47 -11.78 -0.25
N LEU A 165 9.22 -11.40 -0.51
CA LEU A 165 8.31 -12.08 -1.42
C LEU A 165 7.78 -11.08 -2.43
N ASP A 166 7.53 -11.56 -3.65
CA ASP A 166 6.88 -10.75 -4.68
C ASP A 166 5.96 -11.58 -5.56
N LEU A 167 4.94 -10.93 -6.14
CA LEU A 167 4.02 -11.56 -7.09
C LEU A 167 4.50 -11.43 -8.54
N ASN A 168 5.43 -10.53 -8.83
CA ASN A 168 5.94 -10.36 -10.18
C ASN A 168 6.95 -11.48 -10.50
N PRO A 169 6.69 -12.33 -11.51
CA PRO A 169 7.59 -13.41 -11.89
C PRO A 169 8.98 -12.92 -12.32
N ASP A 170 9.12 -11.68 -12.79
CA ASP A 170 10.43 -11.08 -13.12
C ASP A 170 11.30 -10.89 -11.86
N ASN A 171 10.68 -10.76 -10.69
CA ASN A 171 11.38 -10.59 -9.42
C ASN A 171 11.64 -11.94 -8.73
N VAL A 172 10.73 -12.90 -8.86
CA VAL A 172 10.81 -14.21 -8.19
C VAL A 172 12.06 -14.97 -8.63
N GLY A 173 12.80 -15.53 -7.66
CA GLY A 173 14.06 -16.26 -7.89
C GLY A 173 15.28 -15.36 -8.11
N THR A 174 15.10 -14.04 -8.24
CA THR A 174 16.22 -13.09 -8.25
C THR A 174 16.79 -12.88 -6.85
N THR A 175 17.94 -12.22 -6.76
CA THR A 175 18.53 -11.78 -5.48
C THR A 175 18.65 -10.27 -5.46
N VAL A 176 18.07 -9.63 -4.45
CA VAL A 176 18.11 -8.17 -4.26
C VAL A 176 18.68 -7.88 -2.89
N HIS A 177 19.73 -7.06 -2.82
CA HIS A 177 20.45 -6.77 -1.58
C HIS A 177 20.94 -8.03 -0.81
N GLY A 178 21.28 -9.10 -1.53
CA GLY A 178 21.71 -10.37 -0.92
C GLY A 178 20.58 -11.24 -0.37
N VAL A 179 19.31 -10.83 -0.57
CA VAL A 179 18.12 -11.58 -0.16
C VAL A 179 17.47 -12.21 -1.40
N PRO A 180 17.27 -13.54 -1.44
CA PRO A 180 16.51 -14.17 -2.51
C PRO A 180 15.03 -13.78 -2.43
N ILE A 181 14.44 -13.47 -3.57
CA ILE A 181 13.03 -13.11 -3.66
C ILE A 181 12.20 -14.37 -3.86
N TRP A 182 11.34 -14.67 -2.90
CA TRP A 182 10.47 -15.84 -2.91
C TRP A 182 9.15 -15.55 -3.64
N ASP A 183 8.44 -16.61 -3.99
CA ASP A 183 7.16 -16.51 -4.67
C ASP A 183 6.07 -16.08 -3.68
N GLY A 184 5.41 -14.95 -3.94
CA GLY A 184 4.40 -14.39 -3.05
C GLY A 184 3.13 -15.23 -2.91
N VAL A 185 2.86 -16.17 -3.83
CA VAL A 185 1.73 -17.10 -3.75
C VAL A 185 2.14 -18.37 -3.02
N MET A 186 3.28 -18.96 -3.38
CA MET A 186 3.68 -20.28 -2.90
C MET A 186 4.39 -20.24 -1.54
N ASP A 187 5.16 -19.17 -1.26
CA ASP A 187 6.04 -19.10 -0.09
C ASP A 187 5.49 -18.23 1.05
N LEU A 188 4.29 -17.66 0.93
CA LEU A 188 3.72 -16.78 1.97
C LEU A 188 3.61 -17.47 3.33
N GLY A 189 3.09 -18.70 3.37
CA GLY A 189 3.01 -19.52 4.59
C GLY A 189 4.38 -19.81 5.21
N ARG A 190 5.37 -20.11 4.37
CA ARG A 190 6.75 -20.34 4.79
C ARG A 190 7.38 -19.08 5.39
N ALA A 191 7.17 -17.93 4.75
CA ALA A 191 7.68 -16.65 5.24
C ALA A 191 7.03 -16.25 6.57
N ALA A 192 5.72 -16.40 6.70
CA ALA A 192 5.00 -16.14 7.95
C ALA A 192 5.47 -17.07 9.07
N ALA A 193 5.72 -18.35 8.80
CA ALA A 193 6.27 -19.27 9.78
C ALA A 193 7.69 -18.88 10.21
N TRP A 194 8.53 -18.44 9.27
CA TRP A 194 9.93 -18.10 9.52
C TRP A 194 10.14 -16.74 10.20
N CYS A 195 9.39 -15.70 9.85
CA CYS A 195 9.61 -14.36 10.39
C CYS A 195 9.05 -14.18 11.81
N ASP A 196 9.49 -13.13 12.49
CA ASP A 196 8.93 -12.66 13.75
C ASP A 196 7.99 -11.46 13.52
N VAL A 197 8.21 -10.67 12.45
CA VAL A 197 7.37 -9.51 12.06
C VAL A 197 7.13 -9.52 10.55
N GLY A 198 5.87 -9.29 10.14
CA GLY A 198 5.49 -9.08 8.75
C GLY A 198 5.48 -7.61 8.36
N ILE A 199 5.94 -7.30 7.16
CA ILE A 199 5.91 -5.95 6.57
C ILE A 199 5.29 -6.08 5.18
N ALA A 200 4.02 -5.70 5.02
CA ALA A 200 3.26 -5.96 3.79
C ALA A 200 2.93 -4.70 3.00
N THR A 201 2.97 -4.78 1.66
CA THR A 201 2.56 -3.66 0.81
C THR A 201 1.06 -3.36 0.97
N GLY A 202 0.71 -2.08 1.07
CA GLY A 202 -0.67 -1.62 1.09
C GLY A 202 -1.41 -1.82 -0.25
N SER A 203 -0.70 -2.09 -1.35
CA SER A 203 -1.34 -2.45 -2.63
C SER A 203 -2.05 -3.80 -2.61
N SER A 204 -1.78 -4.64 -1.58
CA SER A 204 -2.48 -5.91 -1.35
C SER A 204 -4.00 -5.75 -1.18
N VAL A 205 -4.46 -4.56 -0.78
CA VAL A 205 -5.90 -4.25 -0.71
C VAL A 205 -6.52 -4.21 -2.11
N VAL A 206 -5.80 -3.64 -3.08
CA VAL A 206 -6.29 -3.46 -4.45
C VAL A 206 -6.26 -4.77 -5.23
N ASN A 207 -5.19 -5.56 -5.10
CA ASN A 207 -5.11 -6.86 -5.80
C ASN A 207 -5.88 -7.98 -5.07
N GLY A 208 -6.42 -7.72 -3.88
CA GLY A 208 -7.27 -8.66 -3.14
C GLY A 208 -6.53 -9.69 -2.28
N THR A 209 -5.21 -9.55 -2.10
CA THR A 209 -4.43 -10.51 -1.29
C THR A 209 -4.29 -10.12 0.19
N ALA A 210 -4.74 -8.92 0.59
CA ALA A 210 -4.60 -8.43 1.97
C ALA A 210 -5.28 -9.32 3.03
N ASP A 211 -6.45 -9.90 2.73
CA ASP A 211 -7.17 -10.79 3.66
C ASP A 211 -6.30 -11.99 4.03
N GLY A 212 -5.75 -12.71 3.04
CA GLY A 212 -4.92 -13.88 3.29
C GLY A 212 -3.61 -13.56 4.04
N ILE A 213 -3.07 -12.36 3.87
CA ILE A 213 -1.92 -11.89 4.66
C ILE A 213 -2.35 -11.64 6.11
N LEU A 214 -3.48 -10.96 6.33
CA LEU A 214 -4.00 -10.67 7.67
C LEU A 214 -4.34 -11.95 8.43
N ASP A 215 -5.07 -12.87 7.81
CA ASP A 215 -5.49 -14.13 8.43
C ASP A 215 -4.26 -14.93 8.87
N LEU A 216 -3.28 -15.08 7.97
CA LEU A 216 -2.08 -15.86 8.24
C LEU A 216 -1.24 -15.30 9.40
N PHE A 217 -1.06 -13.98 9.47
CA PHE A 217 -0.32 -13.35 10.57
C PHE A 217 -1.13 -13.31 11.87
N GLY A 218 -2.45 -13.13 11.76
CA GLY A 218 -3.39 -13.18 12.89
C GLY A 218 -3.41 -14.55 13.56
N ASP A 219 -3.58 -15.62 12.77
CA ASP A 219 -3.57 -17.01 13.24
C ASP A 219 -2.23 -17.39 13.88
N ALA A 220 -1.12 -16.85 13.35
CA ALA A 220 0.21 -17.05 13.92
C ALA A 220 0.48 -16.18 15.16
N GLY A 221 -0.41 -15.25 15.52
CA GLY A 221 -0.21 -14.29 16.60
C GLY A 221 0.99 -13.36 16.38
N LYS A 222 1.34 -13.08 15.11
CA LYS A 222 2.53 -12.30 14.74
C LYS A 222 2.16 -10.88 14.32
N PRO A 223 2.96 -9.87 14.71
CA PRO A 223 2.73 -8.49 14.30
C PRO A 223 2.89 -8.35 12.78
N LEU A 224 2.00 -7.55 12.18
CA LEU A 224 1.98 -7.21 10.76
C LEU A 224 1.87 -5.68 10.62
N ILE A 225 2.77 -5.09 9.85
CA ILE A 225 2.74 -3.66 9.52
C ILE A 225 2.55 -3.51 8.02
N PHE A 226 1.57 -2.72 7.61
CA PHE A 226 1.45 -2.35 6.20
C PHE A 226 2.33 -1.15 5.85
N PHE A 227 2.90 -1.11 4.64
CA PHE A 227 3.62 0.06 4.14
C PHE A 227 2.99 0.64 2.88
N GLY A 228 3.29 1.92 2.63
CA GLY A 228 2.88 2.61 1.41
C GLY A 228 1.51 3.29 1.49
N ASN A 229 1.29 4.23 0.57
CA ASN A 229 0.14 5.15 0.55
C ASN A 229 -1.22 4.49 0.26
N THR A 230 -1.25 3.43 -0.56
CA THR A 230 -2.49 2.80 -1.04
C THR A 230 -3.46 2.41 0.09
N ILE A 231 -2.96 1.87 1.20
CA ILE A 231 -3.79 1.43 2.33
C ILE A 231 -4.14 2.55 3.31
N ALA A 232 -3.70 3.79 3.10
CA ALA A 232 -3.80 4.88 4.09
C ALA A 232 -5.17 4.98 4.78
N GLY A 233 -6.23 5.06 3.98
CA GLY A 233 -7.58 5.19 4.48
C GLY A 233 -8.15 3.90 5.07
N VAL A 234 -7.85 2.75 4.48
CA VAL A 234 -8.26 1.44 5.00
C VAL A 234 -7.64 1.19 6.37
N ALA A 235 -6.35 1.46 6.51
CA ALA A 235 -5.65 1.37 7.78
C ALA A 235 -6.23 2.33 8.83
N ALA A 236 -6.58 3.56 8.43
CA ALA A 236 -7.20 4.52 9.35
C ALA A 236 -8.61 4.10 9.81
N LEU A 237 -9.43 3.51 8.92
CA LEU A 237 -10.78 3.07 9.27
C LEU A 237 -10.82 1.81 10.13
N LEU A 238 -9.85 0.93 9.94
CA LEU A 238 -9.81 -0.39 10.56
C LEU A 238 -8.70 -0.53 11.62
N GLU A 239 -8.05 0.58 11.96
CA GLU A 239 -6.98 0.65 12.97
C GLU A 239 -5.83 -0.33 12.69
N LEU A 240 -5.51 -0.53 11.40
CA LEU A 240 -4.39 -1.38 10.99
C LEU A 240 -3.07 -0.63 11.15
N ASP A 241 -2.05 -1.36 11.57
CA ASP A 241 -0.71 -0.80 11.68
C ASP A 241 -0.16 -0.45 10.29
N ARG A 242 0.33 0.78 10.15
CA ARG A 242 0.79 1.33 8.88
C ARG A 242 2.01 2.21 9.06
N ILE A 243 3.00 2.06 8.18
CA ILE A 243 4.18 2.91 8.11
C ILE A 243 4.40 3.49 6.71
N CYS A 244 4.39 4.82 6.59
CA CYS A 244 4.67 5.54 5.34
C CYS A 244 5.20 6.95 5.67
N PRO A 245 6.46 7.08 6.11
CA PRO A 245 6.96 8.30 6.77
C PRO A 245 6.99 9.54 5.85
N PHE A 246 7.05 9.35 4.54
CA PHE A 246 7.11 10.44 3.56
C PHE A 246 5.83 10.58 2.73
N GLY A 247 4.77 9.84 3.06
CA GLY A 247 3.46 10.02 2.43
C GLY A 247 2.94 11.44 2.68
N ARG A 248 2.26 12.01 1.68
CA ARG A 248 1.72 13.38 1.67
C ARG A 248 0.20 13.46 1.77
#